data_AF-A0A356R7S9-F1
#
_entry.id   AF-A0A356R7S9-F1
#
_cell.length_a   1.000
_cell.length_b   1.000
_cell.length_c   1.000
_cell.angle_alpha   90.00
_cell.angle_beta   90.00
_cell.angle_gamma   90.00
#
_symmetry.space_group_name_H-M   'P 1'
#
loop_
_entity.id
_entity.type
_entity.pdbx_description
1 polymer ?
#
loop_
_entity_poly.entity_id
_entity_poly.type
_entity_poly.pdbx_seq_one_letter_code
_entity_poly.pdbx_strand_id
1 'polypeptide(L)'
;MQTSPVSRFSRLLHFTLATCLVLGLTAAMAFAQLETEPHPLDTFIKGITNFSEPTGIRGTVRYLEKDRQTLWLDWEQRSDERPLFDSGWKLVPGEATLAVQPRDSEQWEKLLNLSKGLPLELIVQDDGKGHRHILSYQDISGGPKVPL
;
A
#
# COMPACT_ATOMS: atom_id res chain seq x y z
N MET A 1 31.18 47.77 48.57
CA MET A 1 32.60 47.45 48.84
C MET A 1 32.68 46.02 49.34
N GLN A 2 33.68 45.27 48.85
CA GLN A 2 34.08 43.89 49.20
C GLN A 2 33.11 42.76 48.80
N THR A 3 33.30 42.08 47.67
CA THR A 3 34.34 41.06 47.31
C THR A 3 34.11 39.71 48.00
N SER A 4 33.49 38.77 47.26
CA SER A 4 33.84 37.37 46.89
C SER A 4 34.88 36.57 47.74
N PRO A 5 35.25 35.28 47.45
CA PRO A 5 34.86 34.38 46.34
C PRO A 5 34.90 32.84 46.63
N VAL A 6 34.83 32.02 45.55
CA VAL A 6 35.47 30.68 45.32
C VAL A 6 34.77 29.46 45.97
N SER A 7 34.58 28.25 45.40
CA SER A 7 34.81 27.55 44.10
C SER A 7 34.08 26.20 44.21
N ARG A 8 33.26 25.79 43.24
CA ARG A 8 33.55 24.85 42.13
C ARG A 8 34.41 23.60 42.46
N PHE A 9 34.00 22.52 41.77
CA PHE A 9 34.72 21.26 41.49
C PHE A 9 34.79 20.28 42.68
N SER A 10 34.64 18.96 42.56
CA SER A 10 34.42 18.01 41.48
C SER A 10 34.57 16.62 42.14
N ARG A 11 34.10 15.56 41.47
CA ARG A 11 34.48 14.13 41.60
C ARG A 11 33.62 13.31 42.57
N LEU A 12 32.65 12.53 42.07
CA LEU A 12 32.74 11.20 41.43
C LEU A 12 33.31 10.08 42.32
N LEU A 13 32.46 9.07 42.54
CA LEU A 13 32.71 7.65 42.89
C LEU A 13 33.34 7.41 44.29
N HIS A 14 32.90 6.44 45.10
CA HIS A 14 32.79 5.00 44.83
C HIS A 14 31.80 4.35 45.83
N PHE A 15 30.77 3.66 45.36
CA PHE A 15 30.61 2.19 45.43
C PHE A 15 30.69 1.55 46.83
N THR A 16 29.54 1.16 47.39
CA THR A 16 29.33 -0.02 48.28
C THR A 16 27.81 -0.22 48.44
N LEU A 17 27.13 -0.92 47.54
CA LEU A 17 26.88 -2.38 47.49
C LEU A 17 26.03 -2.93 48.65
N ALA A 18 24.86 -3.45 48.25
CA ALA A 18 24.00 -4.44 48.91
C ALA A 18 23.15 -4.00 50.12
N THR A 19 21.82 -4.05 49.94
CA THR A 19 20.90 -5.02 50.58
C THR A 19 19.52 -4.37 50.78
N CYS A 20 18.66 -4.43 49.76
CA CYS A 20 17.20 -4.30 49.91
C CYS A 20 16.55 -5.03 48.72
N LEU A 21 16.73 -6.35 48.72
CA LEU A 21 16.00 -7.27 47.86
C LEU A 21 14.65 -7.56 48.53
N VAL A 22 13.61 -7.65 47.70
CA VAL A 22 12.29 -8.25 47.96
C VAL A 22 11.26 -7.35 48.64
N LEU A 23 10.49 -6.62 47.82
CA LEU A 23 9.01 -6.60 47.87
C LEU A 23 8.47 -5.78 46.69
N GLY A 24 7.68 -6.41 45.82
CA GLY A 24 6.89 -5.70 44.80
C GLY A 24 7.08 -6.16 43.35
N LEU A 25 7.27 -7.45 43.12
CA LEU A 25 7.22 -8.08 41.79
C LEU A 25 5.76 -8.17 41.29
N THR A 26 5.12 -7.06 40.93
CA THR A 26 3.80 -7.09 40.24
C THR A 26 3.56 -5.80 39.46
N ALA A 27 4.10 -5.70 38.25
CA ALA A 27 3.47 -5.03 37.10
C ALA A 27 4.38 -5.13 35.87
N ALA A 28 4.87 -6.34 35.57
CA ALA A 28 4.88 -6.73 34.16
C ALA A 28 3.41 -6.93 33.78
N MET A 29 2.65 -5.84 33.69
CA MET A 29 1.36 -5.87 33.04
C MET A 29 1.69 -6.19 31.60
N ALA A 30 1.48 -7.46 31.26
CA ALA A 30 0.95 -7.95 30.02
C ALA A 30 0.25 -6.83 29.23
N PHE A 31 1.03 -6.01 28.55
CA PHE A 31 0.70 -5.53 27.21
C PHE A 31 1.01 -6.68 26.25
N ALA A 32 0.44 -7.86 26.52
CA ALA A 32 0.00 -8.70 25.44
C ALA A 32 -1.09 -7.86 24.79
N GLN A 33 -0.69 -7.07 23.81
CA GLN A 33 -1.62 -6.47 22.88
C GLN A 33 -2.58 -7.60 22.50
N LEU A 34 -3.86 -7.44 22.85
CA LEU A 34 -4.90 -8.06 22.08
C LEU A 34 -4.71 -7.50 20.65
N GLU A 35 -3.89 -8.19 19.85
CA GLU A 35 -4.04 -8.17 18.40
C GLU A 35 -5.49 -8.63 18.21
N THR A 36 -6.37 -7.64 18.13
CA THR A 36 -7.75 -7.87 17.76
C THR A 36 -7.66 -8.56 16.41
N GLU A 37 -8.25 -9.76 16.30
CA GLU A 37 -8.24 -10.49 15.03
C GLU A 37 -8.66 -9.51 13.93
N PRO A 38 -7.88 -9.43 12.83
CA PRO A 38 -8.10 -8.41 11.83
C PRO A 38 -9.54 -8.51 11.33
N HIS A 39 -10.27 -7.40 11.35
CA HIS A 39 -11.66 -7.39 10.90
C HIS A 39 -11.71 -7.90 9.44
N PRO A 40 -12.72 -8.68 9.04
CA PRO A 40 -12.82 -9.19 7.67
C PRO A 40 -12.72 -8.07 6.62
N LEU A 41 -13.25 -6.89 6.93
CA LEU A 41 -13.13 -5.70 6.09
C LEU A 41 -11.68 -5.19 5.99
N ASP A 42 -10.91 -5.20 7.08
CA ASP A 42 -9.51 -4.77 7.07
C ASP A 42 -8.65 -5.73 6.25
N THR A 43 -8.92 -7.02 6.36
CA THR A 43 -8.28 -8.06 5.54
C THR A 43 -8.65 -7.90 4.08
N PHE A 44 -9.91 -7.58 3.79
CA PHE A 44 -10.37 -7.26 2.44
C PHE A 44 -9.70 -6.01 1.88
N ILE A 45 -9.65 -4.91 2.64
CA ILE A 45 -8.99 -3.65 2.24
C ILE A 45 -7.50 -3.89 1.96
N LYS A 46 -6.78 -4.57 2.88
CA LYS A 46 -5.38 -4.94 2.66
C LYS A 46 -5.22 -5.80 1.41
N GLY A 47 -6.09 -6.79 1.23
CA GLY A 47 -6.13 -7.67 0.07
C GLY A 47 -6.31 -6.89 -1.24
N ILE A 48 -7.26 -5.96 -1.31
CA ILE A 48 -7.49 -5.16 -2.53
C ILE A 48 -6.36 -4.16 -2.80
N THR A 49 -5.67 -3.64 -1.78
CA THR A 49 -4.58 -2.67 -1.99
C THR A 49 -3.21 -3.31 -2.24
N ASN A 50 -3.08 -4.63 -2.09
CA ASN A 50 -1.79 -5.27 -2.23
C ASN A 50 -1.44 -5.49 -3.71
N PHE A 51 -0.41 -4.83 -4.22
CA PHE A 51 0.07 -5.03 -5.59
C PHE A 51 1.50 -5.57 -5.64
N SER A 52 2.05 -6.11 -4.55
CA SER A 52 3.42 -6.66 -4.51
C SER A 52 3.71 -7.74 -5.55
N GLU A 53 2.64 -8.26 -6.11
CA GLU A 53 2.48 -9.49 -6.83
C GLU A 53 1.58 -9.11 -8.02
N PRO A 54 1.86 -9.52 -9.28
CA PRO A 54 0.97 -9.24 -10.41
C PRO A 54 -0.51 -9.51 -10.11
N THR A 55 -1.33 -8.50 -10.29
CA THR A 55 -2.76 -8.49 -9.95
C THR A 55 -3.57 -8.02 -11.15
N GLY A 56 -4.66 -8.73 -11.45
CA GLY A 56 -5.64 -8.32 -12.44
C GLY A 56 -6.58 -7.25 -11.89
N ILE A 57 -6.83 -6.22 -12.67
CA ILE A 57 -7.81 -5.17 -12.36
C ILE A 57 -8.72 -4.90 -13.56
N ARG A 58 -9.94 -4.46 -13.29
CA ARG A 58 -10.82 -3.85 -14.27
C ARG A 58 -11.26 -2.48 -13.81
N GLY A 59 -11.35 -1.56 -14.75
CA GLY A 59 -11.83 -0.23 -14.49
C GLY A 59 -11.99 0.56 -15.77
N THR A 60 -12.49 1.77 -15.62
CA THR A 60 -12.78 2.67 -16.72
C THR A 60 -11.76 3.80 -16.75
N VAL A 61 -11.25 4.16 -17.93
CA VAL A 61 -10.31 5.29 -18.10
C VAL A 61 -10.97 6.58 -17.63
N ARG A 62 -10.46 7.16 -16.53
CA ARG A 62 -10.92 8.45 -16.02
C ARG A 62 -10.23 9.60 -16.73
N TYR A 63 -8.89 9.58 -16.77
CA TYR A 63 -8.04 10.50 -17.54
C TYR A 63 -6.57 10.04 -17.52
N LEU A 64 -5.75 10.68 -18.36
CA LEU A 64 -4.29 10.54 -18.39
C LEU A 64 -3.62 11.82 -17.85
N GLU A 65 -2.78 11.68 -16.85
CA GLU A 65 -1.95 12.74 -16.26
C GLU A 65 -0.59 12.75 -16.97
N LYS A 66 -0.42 13.63 -17.95
CA LYS A 66 0.71 13.59 -18.89
C LYS A 66 2.04 13.99 -18.25
N ASP A 67 2.02 14.93 -17.30
CA ASP A 67 3.19 15.40 -16.58
C ASP A 67 3.82 14.32 -15.69
N ARG A 68 3.01 13.40 -15.17
CA ARG A 68 3.45 12.29 -14.32
C ARG A 68 3.43 10.93 -15.01
N GLN A 69 3.13 10.90 -16.31
CA GLN A 69 2.94 9.67 -17.08
C GLN A 69 2.05 8.66 -16.34
N THR A 70 0.89 9.09 -15.88
CA THR A 70 0.01 8.28 -15.02
C THR A 70 -1.36 8.13 -15.66
N LEU A 71 -1.86 6.89 -15.70
CA LEU A 71 -3.23 6.57 -16.06
C LEU A 71 -4.08 6.47 -14.79
N TRP A 72 -5.16 7.24 -14.74
CA TRP A 72 -6.15 7.19 -13.68
C TRP A 72 -7.37 6.41 -14.14
N LEU A 73 -7.76 5.41 -13.36
CA LEU A 73 -8.89 4.54 -13.58
C LEU A 73 -9.95 4.77 -12.49
N ASP A 74 -11.22 4.75 -12.88
CA ASP A 74 -12.31 4.41 -11.98
C ASP A 74 -12.26 2.89 -11.79
N TRP A 75 -11.91 2.45 -10.59
CA TRP A 75 -11.52 1.06 -10.33
C TRP A 75 -12.69 0.25 -9.80
N GLU A 76 -13.05 -0.79 -10.55
CA GLU A 76 -14.32 -1.50 -10.38
C GLU A 76 -14.13 -2.93 -9.88
N GLN A 77 -13.13 -3.64 -10.40
CA GLN A 77 -12.90 -5.05 -10.04
C GLN A 77 -11.41 -5.38 -9.87
N ARG A 78 -11.15 -6.42 -9.08
CA ARG A 78 -9.84 -7.02 -8.87
C ARG A 78 -9.93 -8.54 -9.00
N SER A 79 -8.88 -9.16 -9.55
CA SER A 79 -8.64 -10.59 -9.51
C SER A 79 -7.17 -10.84 -9.14
N ASP A 80 -6.96 -11.74 -8.18
CA ASP A 80 -5.62 -12.22 -7.79
C ASP A 80 -5.28 -13.55 -8.46
N GLU A 81 -6.20 -14.07 -9.29
CA GLU A 81 -5.98 -15.31 -10.03
C GLU A 81 -4.97 -15.05 -11.16
N ARG A 82 -3.95 -15.90 -11.20
CA ARG A 82 -2.90 -15.87 -12.20
C ARG A 82 -2.87 -17.16 -13.01
N PRO A 83 -2.38 -17.12 -14.26
CA PRO A 83 -1.96 -15.95 -15.05
C PRO A 83 -3.07 -15.45 -16.00
N LEU A 84 -4.29 -15.97 -15.85
CA LEU A 84 -5.37 -15.83 -16.81
C LEU A 84 -6.55 -15.11 -16.16
N PHE A 85 -6.94 -14.00 -16.78
CA PHE A 85 -8.03 -13.11 -16.38
C PHE A 85 -9.45 -13.71 -16.52
N ASP A 86 -9.57 -15.03 -16.55
CA ASP A 86 -10.82 -15.68 -16.93
C ASP A 86 -11.80 -15.82 -15.76
N SER A 87 -11.33 -15.69 -14.51
CA SER A 87 -12.14 -15.86 -13.31
C SER A 87 -11.65 -15.05 -12.10
N GLY A 88 -12.31 -15.21 -10.94
CA GLY A 88 -11.86 -14.63 -9.67
C GLY A 88 -12.19 -13.15 -9.45
N TRP A 89 -12.95 -12.53 -10.36
CA TRP A 89 -13.29 -11.10 -10.28
C TRP A 89 -14.15 -10.76 -9.06
N LYS A 90 -13.62 -9.91 -8.20
CA LYS A 90 -14.32 -9.36 -7.03
C LYS A 90 -14.52 -7.86 -7.23
N LEU A 91 -15.71 -7.38 -6.88
CA LEU A 91 -16.01 -5.95 -6.90
C LEU A 91 -15.17 -5.22 -5.85
N VAL A 92 -14.65 -4.07 -6.24
CA VAL A 92 -14.02 -3.12 -5.33
C VAL A 92 -15.13 -2.21 -4.80
N PRO A 93 -15.36 -2.14 -3.49
CA PRO A 93 -16.42 -1.34 -2.92
C PRO A 93 -16.08 0.15 -2.97
N GLY A 94 -17.10 0.97 -3.22
CA GLY A 94 -17.00 2.43 -3.29
C GLY A 94 -16.58 2.93 -4.67
N GLU A 95 -16.55 4.26 -4.83
CA GLU A 95 -16.06 4.94 -6.04
C GLU A 95 -14.53 5.04 -6.00
N ALA A 96 -13.85 3.89 -5.95
CA ALA A 96 -12.41 3.83 -5.83
C ALA A 96 -11.72 4.31 -7.12
N THR A 97 -10.62 5.03 -6.96
CA THR A 97 -9.76 5.43 -8.08
C THR A 97 -8.39 4.79 -7.96
N LEU A 98 -7.83 4.34 -9.09
CA LEU A 98 -6.51 3.72 -9.13
C LEU A 98 -5.59 4.45 -10.10
N ALA A 99 -4.44 4.90 -9.59
CA ALA A 99 -3.34 5.43 -10.38
C ALA A 99 -2.37 4.31 -10.75
N VAL A 100 -2.05 4.21 -12.03
CA VAL A 100 -1.10 3.22 -12.57
C VAL A 100 -0.19 3.89 -13.59
N GLN A 101 1.05 3.42 -13.68
CA GLN A 101 2.09 3.99 -14.53
C GLN A 101 2.46 3.01 -15.64
N PRO A 102 2.91 3.50 -16.81
CA PRO A 102 3.49 2.63 -17.80
C PRO A 102 4.78 2.01 -17.24
N ARG A 103 5.13 0.82 -17.73
CA ARG A 103 6.41 0.16 -17.43
C ARG A 103 7.58 0.80 -18.18
N ASP A 104 7.31 1.34 -19.36
CA ASP A 104 8.30 1.90 -20.29
C ASP A 104 7.66 2.98 -21.19
N SER A 105 8.50 3.72 -21.90
CA SER A 105 8.05 4.80 -22.79
C SER A 105 7.25 4.31 -23.99
N GLU A 106 7.50 3.09 -24.48
CA GLU A 106 6.74 2.53 -25.59
C GLU A 106 5.28 2.28 -25.19
N GLN A 107 5.08 1.73 -24.00
CA GLN A 107 3.75 1.54 -23.44
C GLN A 107 3.07 2.89 -23.18
N TRP A 108 3.80 3.90 -22.71
CA TRP A 108 3.25 5.25 -22.55
C TRP A 108 2.66 5.82 -23.83
N GLU A 109 3.39 5.75 -24.95
CA GLU A 109 2.92 6.24 -26.25
C GLU A 109 1.63 5.53 -26.71
N LYS A 110 1.48 4.24 -26.38
CA LYS A 110 0.24 3.50 -26.67
C LYS A 110 -0.93 3.97 -25.79
N LEU A 111 -0.67 4.21 -24.50
CA LEU A 111 -1.68 4.69 -23.55
C LEU A 111 -2.21 6.09 -23.91
N LEU A 112 -1.40 6.94 -24.55
CA LEU A 112 -1.82 8.28 -24.99
C LEU A 112 -3.02 8.28 -25.95
N ASN A 113 -3.29 7.17 -26.62
CA ASN A 113 -4.42 7.03 -27.55
C ASN A 113 -5.71 6.53 -26.88
N LEU A 114 -5.68 6.24 -25.58
CA LEU A 114 -6.86 5.76 -24.87
C LEU A 114 -7.86 6.90 -24.67
N SER A 115 -9.13 6.60 -24.96
CA SER A 115 -10.23 7.53 -24.74
C SER A 115 -10.72 7.47 -23.29
N LYS A 116 -11.16 8.61 -22.76
CA LYS A 116 -11.90 8.64 -21.50
C LYS A 116 -13.17 7.79 -21.63
N GLY A 117 -13.50 7.05 -20.58
CA GLY A 117 -14.65 6.14 -20.55
C GLY A 117 -14.37 4.76 -21.16
N LEU A 118 -13.16 4.51 -21.66
CA LEU A 118 -12.81 3.21 -22.20
C LEU A 118 -12.68 2.18 -21.05
N PRO A 119 -13.41 1.05 -21.07
CA PRO A 119 -13.25 0.00 -20.10
C PRO A 119 -11.99 -0.80 -20.41
N LEU A 120 -11.16 -1.03 -19.40
CA LEU A 120 -9.90 -1.74 -19.51
C LEU A 120 -9.81 -2.88 -18.51
N GLU A 121 -9.13 -3.93 -18.94
CA GLU A 121 -8.58 -4.97 -18.08
C GLU A 121 -7.05 -4.84 -18.08
N LEU A 122 -6.42 -4.85 -16.90
CA LEU A 122 -4.97 -4.66 -16.76
C LEU A 122 -4.35 -5.68 -15.80
N ILE A 123 -3.10 -6.08 -16.08
CA ILE A 123 -2.22 -6.67 -15.05
C ILE A 123 -1.36 -5.53 -14.51
N VAL A 124 -1.38 -5.35 -13.20
CA VAL A 124 -0.58 -4.34 -12.51
C VAL A 124 0.26 -4.95 -11.40
N GLN A 125 1.44 -4.38 -11.16
CA GLN A 125 2.32 -4.77 -10.08
C GLN A 125 3.02 -3.54 -9.50
N ASP A 126 3.18 -3.50 -8.19
CA ASP A 126 3.99 -2.52 -7.47
C ASP A 126 5.48 -2.82 -7.63
N ASP A 127 6.29 -1.78 -7.85
CA ASP A 127 7.75 -1.88 -7.98
C ASP A 127 8.51 -1.99 -6.65
N GLY A 128 7.80 -2.06 -5.52
CA GLY A 128 8.37 -2.01 -4.18
C GLY A 128 8.71 -0.60 -3.68
N LYS A 129 8.46 0.43 -4.50
CA LYS A 129 8.60 1.86 -4.14
C LYS A 129 7.24 2.56 -4.06
N GLY A 130 6.14 1.81 -4.16
CA GLY A 130 4.79 2.34 -4.12
C GLY A 130 4.26 2.79 -5.48
N HIS A 131 4.97 2.51 -6.58
CA HIS A 131 4.50 2.76 -7.94
C HIS A 131 3.95 1.48 -8.56
N ARG A 132 2.68 1.55 -8.99
CA ARG A 132 2.00 0.45 -9.68
C ARG A 132 2.25 0.57 -11.18
N HIS A 133 2.95 -0.38 -11.77
CA HIS A 133 3.22 -0.44 -13.20
C HIS A 133 2.26 -1.38 -13.93
N ILE A 134 1.91 -1.00 -15.15
CA ILE A 134 1.10 -1.80 -16.07
C ILE A 134 2.00 -2.83 -16.74
N LEU A 135 1.80 -4.12 -16.43
CA LEU A 135 2.50 -5.20 -17.12
C LEU A 135 1.87 -5.48 -18.49
N SER A 136 0.54 -5.48 -18.56
CA SER A 136 -0.27 -5.61 -19.78
C SER A 136 -1.64 -4.97 -19.60
N TYR A 137 -2.31 -4.63 -20.71
CA TYR A 137 -3.69 -4.17 -20.71
C TYR A 137 -4.44 -4.64 -21.96
N GLN A 138 -5.76 -4.70 -21.86
CA GLN A 138 -6.69 -5.00 -22.94
C GLN A 138 -7.89 -4.05 -22.89
N ASP A 139 -8.27 -3.55 -24.07
CA ASP A 139 -9.57 -2.90 -24.27
C ASP A 139 -10.67 -3.98 -24.31
N ILE A 140 -11.63 -3.88 -23.39
CA ILE A 140 -12.74 -4.82 -23.24
C ILE A 140 -14.08 -4.23 -23.72
N SER A 141 -14.05 -3.13 -24.48
CA SER A 141 -15.23 -2.51 -25.09
C SER A 141 -15.89 -3.37 -26.18
N GLY A 142 -15.19 -4.41 -26.67
CA GLY A 142 -15.60 -5.30 -27.76
C GLY A 142 -16.84 -6.19 -27.52
N GLY A 143 -17.67 -5.89 -26.53
CA GLY A 143 -18.91 -6.61 -26.23
C GLY A 143 -18.70 -7.95 -25.51
N PRO A 144 -19.78 -8.56 -24.99
CA PRO A 144 -19.70 -9.83 -24.29
C PRO A 144 -19.12 -10.92 -25.21
N LYS A 145 -18.20 -11.74 -24.69
CA LYS A 145 -17.91 -13.06 -25.26
C LYS A 145 -19.16 -13.93 -25.06
N VAL A 146 -20.17 -13.74 -25.91
CA VAL A 146 -21.34 -14.62 -25.93
C VAL A 146 -20.82 -16.01 -26.29
N PRO A 147 -21.04 -17.05 -25.45
CA PRO A 147 -20.69 -18.40 -25.84
C PRO A 147 -21.56 -18.80 -27.04
N LEU A 148 -20.94 -19.39 -28.06
CA LEU A 148 -21.66 -20.13 -29.10
C LEU A 148 -22.29 -21.39 -28.50
#